data_AF-A0A2G6PAJ5-F1
#
_entry.id   AF-A0A2G6PAJ5-F1
#
_cell.length_a   1.000
_cell.length_b   1.000
_cell.length_c   1.000
_cell.angle_alpha   90.00
_cell.angle_beta   90.00
_cell.angle_gamma   90.00
#
_symmetry.space_group_name_H-M   'P 1'
#
loop_
_entity.id
_entity.type
_entity.pdbx_description
1 polymer ?
#
loop_
_entity_poly.entity_id
_entity_poly.type
_entity_poly.pdbx_seq_one_letter_code
_entity_poly.pdbx_strand_id
1 'polypeptide(L)'
;MIEKLRFPRLGFVGSVALLLVFLCSALPVSPTRAADEKWYVRYYANMTLSGDPVQTGYESNIDHIWDDGSPGTAVPVDNFSAKWTRRVYFSAGTYRFSATMDDGMRVWVNDNEIISSWNNSQAHTVVADIYISEGEHDLKVEYYEATGGAVAQFSWERVSNASDANWLGQYFNNRDLFGQPSVVRHDAAINFDWGTGRPADGINADDFSVRWTGTLQLDPGLYRFSTTTDDGVRLWVNDQLLIDKWQSQSSITYTANVTVGGSVAVKLEYFEDKGQAVARLNYTKVGVAGGAAAPAFDSSMGAWQGTYYNNTNLENDPVMVRTDQDIDFIWGSSSPQPNMVNSDRFSVRWVNTHNFAADRYRFTVYVDGGVRLWVNDQLIIDEWKDPYKTVAYANILDLPGGSVPLIMEFFDDVGQAEARLVVTSESGTAVSMTTASANAANVAADLAPLSAQVVNARALNVRTGPSMDADPFTHVSGGQLVELTGCRSGGWIEIYLLDRSTGWVGGSYLAGNFNLYDLQSCVSNVE
;
A
#
# COMPACT_ATOMS: atom_id res chain seq x y z
N MET A 1 -85.44 -2.62 38.38
CA MET A 1 -85.33 -3.85 39.19
C MET A 1 -83.87 -4.27 39.15
N ILE A 2 -83.12 -3.92 40.19
CA ILE A 2 -82.77 -4.83 41.30
C ILE A 2 -81.70 -5.80 40.82
N GLU A 3 -80.43 -5.43 41.02
CA GLU A 3 -79.52 -6.00 42.05
C GLU A 3 -78.85 -7.28 41.52
N LYS A 4 -77.55 -7.55 41.75
CA LYS A 4 -76.88 -7.72 43.05
C LYS A 4 -75.36 -7.58 42.80
N LEU A 5 -74.67 -6.67 43.51
CA LEU A 5 -73.89 -6.93 44.75
C LEU A 5 -72.66 -7.83 44.46
N ARG A 6 -71.43 -7.60 44.92
CA ARG A 6 -70.84 -6.67 45.88
C ARG A 6 -69.29 -6.77 45.73
N PHE A 7 -68.62 -5.63 45.90
CA PHE A 7 -67.25 -5.37 46.38
C PHE A 7 -66.75 -6.35 47.47
N PRO A 8 -65.43 -6.53 47.78
CA PRO A 8 -64.53 -5.39 48.09
C PRO A 8 -62.97 -5.53 48.03
N ARG A 9 -62.33 -4.34 48.01
CA ARG A 9 -61.09 -3.90 48.72
C ARG A 9 -59.75 -4.58 48.33
N LEU A 10 -58.56 -3.96 48.38
CA LEU A 10 -58.03 -2.68 48.86
C LEU A 10 -56.69 -2.54 48.11
N GLY A 11 -56.37 -1.42 47.46
CA GLY A 11 -55.46 -0.43 48.03
C GLY A 11 -54.02 -0.93 48.26
N PHE A 12 -53.11 -0.69 47.31
CA PHE A 12 -51.70 -0.46 47.66
C PHE A 12 -51.02 0.46 46.62
N VAL A 13 -50.37 1.49 47.16
CA VAL A 13 -49.49 2.43 46.46
C VAL A 13 -48.17 1.70 46.18
N GLY A 14 -47.71 1.69 44.93
CA GLY A 14 -46.47 1.03 44.55
C GLY A 14 -45.79 1.75 43.39
N SER A 15 -44.66 2.37 43.70
CA SER A 15 -43.73 3.03 42.80
C SER A 15 -43.46 2.23 41.53
N VAL A 16 -43.44 2.93 40.38
CA VAL A 16 -43.00 2.38 39.10
C VAL A 16 -41.49 2.17 39.15
N ALA A 17 -41.06 0.94 39.46
CA ALA A 17 -39.72 0.46 39.16
C ALA A 17 -39.79 -0.24 37.79
N LEU A 18 -39.17 0.37 36.78
CA LEU A 18 -38.99 -0.22 35.46
C LEU A 18 -37.94 -1.33 35.58
N LEU A 19 -38.39 -2.58 35.74
CA LEU A 19 -37.54 -3.77 35.71
C LEU A 19 -37.16 -4.06 34.25
N LEU A 20 -35.97 -3.64 33.83
CA LEU A 20 -35.34 -4.12 32.60
C LEU A 20 -34.97 -5.59 32.78
N VAL A 21 -35.82 -6.48 32.26
CA VAL A 21 -35.47 -7.89 32.06
C VAL A 21 -34.48 -7.93 30.90
N PHE A 22 -33.19 -8.08 31.21
CA PHE A 22 -32.21 -8.53 30.22
C PHE A 22 -32.60 -9.96 29.81
N LEU A 23 -33.30 -10.08 28.68
CA LEU A 23 -33.32 -11.33 27.93
C LEU A 23 -31.89 -11.53 27.42
N CYS A 24 -31.08 -12.23 28.21
CA CYS A 24 -29.84 -12.81 27.71
C CYS A 24 -30.25 -13.92 26.76
N SER A 25 -30.44 -13.56 25.49
CA SER A 25 -30.45 -14.52 24.40
C SER A 25 -29.12 -15.25 24.45
N ALA A 26 -29.13 -16.47 24.97
CA ALA A 26 -28.04 -17.41 24.80
C ALA A 26 -27.81 -17.52 23.29
N LEU A 27 -26.71 -16.92 22.83
CA LEU A 27 -26.18 -17.18 21.50
C LEU A 27 -26.08 -18.70 21.34
N PRO A 28 -26.41 -19.27 20.17
CA PRO A 28 -26.18 -20.69 19.94
C PRO A 28 -24.72 -20.97 20.27
N VAL A 29 -24.50 -21.86 21.24
CA VAL A 29 -23.18 -22.37 21.57
C VAL A 29 -22.57 -22.84 20.26
N SER A 30 -21.45 -22.23 19.85
CA SER A 30 -20.70 -22.69 18.69
C SER A 30 -20.53 -24.20 18.77
N PRO A 31 -20.85 -24.97 17.71
CA PRO A 31 -20.67 -26.41 17.76
C PRO A 31 -19.22 -26.70 18.15
N THR A 32 -19.07 -27.58 19.13
CA THR A 32 -17.79 -28.06 19.67
C THR A 32 -16.80 -28.36 18.53
N ARG A 33 -15.59 -27.79 18.64
CA ARG A 33 -14.37 -27.90 17.80
C ARG A 33 -14.07 -29.25 17.11
N ALA A 34 -14.73 -30.35 17.49
CA ALA A 34 -14.57 -31.67 16.87
C ALA A 34 -15.32 -31.85 15.53
N ALA A 35 -16.31 -31.02 15.20
CA ALA A 35 -16.98 -31.03 13.90
C ALA A 35 -16.25 -30.22 12.81
N ASP A 36 -15.32 -29.34 13.20
CA ASP A 36 -14.53 -28.46 12.31
C ASP A 36 -13.43 -29.19 11.50
N GLU A 37 -13.14 -30.45 11.81
CA GLU A 37 -12.06 -31.18 11.14
C GLU A 37 -12.50 -31.96 9.88
N LYS A 38 -13.80 -31.97 9.55
CA LYS A 38 -14.35 -32.73 8.43
C LYS A 38 -14.97 -31.84 7.35
N TRP A 39 -14.86 -32.26 6.11
CA TRP A 39 -15.58 -31.69 5.00
C TRP A 39 -17.06 -32.06 5.07
N TYR A 40 -17.94 -31.09 4.94
CA TYR A 40 -19.35 -31.35 4.70
C TYR A 40 -19.59 -31.48 3.20
N VAL A 41 -20.09 -32.64 2.75
CA VAL A 41 -20.30 -32.96 1.34
C VAL A 41 -21.78 -33.04 0.97
N ARG A 42 -22.10 -32.60 -0.23
CA ARG A 42 -23.38 -32.81 -0.91
C ARG A 42 -23.12 -33.38 -2.30
N TYR A 43 -23.74 -34.50 -2.63
CA TYR A 43 -23.72 -35.13 -3.95
C TYR A 43 -25.04 -34.90 -4.67
N TYR A 44 -24.98 -34.70 -5.99
CA TYR A 44 -26.10 -34.37 -6.85
C TYR A 44 -26.14 -35.34 -8.05
N ALA A 45 -27.34 -35.77 -8.44
CA ALA A 45 -27.55 -36.62 -9.62
C ALA A 45 -27.63 -35.80 -10.93
N ASN A 46 -26.76 -34.80 -11.06
CA ASN A 46 -26.53 -33.99 -12.26
C ASN A 46 -25.15 -33.32 -12.16
N MET A 47 -24.59 -32.84 -13.27
CA MET A 47 -23.28 -32.17 -13.32
C MET A 47 -23.30 -30.69 -12.90
N THR A 48 -24.48 -30.14 -12.64
CA THR A 48 -24.69 -28.68 -12.51
C THR A 48 -24.84 -28.22 -11.05
N LEU A 49 -24.67 -29.12 -10.08
CA LEU A 49 -24.88 -28.85 -8.65
C LEU A 49 -26.27 -28.29 -8.33
N SER A 50 -27.27 -28.61 -9.16
CA SER A 50 -28.61 -28.04 -9.09
C SER A 50 -29.59 -28.97 -8.39
N GLY A 51 -30.64 -28.39 -7.80
CA GLY A 51 -31.67 -29.11 -7.07
C GLY A 51 -31.22 -29.59 -5.68
N ASP A 52 -32.00 -30.49 -5.10
CA ASP A 52 -31.70 -31.10 -3.81
C ASP A 52 -30.61 -32.17 -3.95
N PRO A 53 -29.65 -32.26 -3.01
CA PRO A 53 -28.64 -33.30 -3.03
C PRO A 53 -29.26 -34.67 -2.77
N VAL A 54 -28.81 -35.67 -3.51
CA VAL A 54 -29.26 -37.07 -3.38
C VAL A 54 -28.55 -37.80 -2.24
N GLN A 55 -27.38 -37.31 -1.82
CA GLN A 55 -26.62 -37.84 -0.69
C GLN A 55 -25.83 -36.71 -0.03
N THR A 56 -25.76 -36.70 1.30
CA THR A 56 -24.95 -35.74 2.08
C THR A 56 -24.18 -36.45 3.18
N GLY A 57 -23.04 -35.92 3.61
CA GLY A 57 -22.25 -36.55 4.65
C GLY A 57 -21.11 -35.69 5.17
N TYR A 58 -20.27 -36.28 6.01
CA TYR A 58 -19.03 -35.69 6.49
C TYR A 58 -17.84 -36.60 6.18
N GLU A 59 -16.80 -36.05 5.57
CA GLU A 59 -15.62 -36.78 5.10
C GLU A 59 -14.35 -36.18 5.72
N SER A 60 -13.35 -37.00 6.06
CA SER A 60 -12.07 -36.52 6.61
C SER A 60 -11.21 -35.80 5.57
N ASN A 61 -11.31 -36.24 4.32
CA ASN A 61 -10.49 -35.83 3.19
C ASN A 61 -11.29 -35.99 1.90
N ILE A 62 -10.90 -35.23 0.88
CA ILE A 62 -11.37 -35.41 -0.50
C ILE A 62 -10.25 -36.18 -1.19
N ASP A 63 -10.38 -37.50 -1.25
CA ASP A 63 -9.37 -38.41 -1.79
C ASP A 63 -10.05 -39.62 -2.43
N HIS A 64 -10.79 -39.34 -3.50
CA HIS A 64 -11.67 -40.32 -4.13
C HIS A 64 -11.16 -40.71 -5.51
N ILE A 65 -11.11 -42.02 -5.72
CA ILE A 65 -10.90 -42.67 -7.02
C ILE A 65 -12.04 -43.68 -7.13
N TRP A 66 -13.06 -43.34 -7.92
CA TRP A 66 -14.23 -44.21 -8.09
C TRP A 66 -14.10 -45.14 -9.30
N ASP A 67 -13.10 -44.96 -10.15
CA ASP A 67 -12.99 -45.61 -11.45
C ASP A 67 -14.32 -45.46 -12.22
N ASP A 68 -14.87 -46.51 -12.83
CA ASP A 68 -16.18 -46.50 -13.49
C ASP A 68 -17.37 -46.59 -12.49
N GLY A 69 -17.17 -46.12 -11.26
CA GLY A 69 -18.09 -46.27 -10.12
C GLY A 69 -18.79 -44.98 -9.70
N SER A 70 -19.34 -44.95 -8.48
CA SER A 70 -20.00 -43.76 -7.92
C SER A 70 -19.73 -43.64 -6.41
N PRO A 71 -19.90 -42.43 -5.82
CA PRO A 71 -19.74 -42.19 -4.39
C PRO A 71 -20.72 -42.97 -3.48
N GLY A 72 -21.79 -43.52 -4.03
CA GLY A 72 -22.78 -44.27 -3.28
C GLY A 72 -23.98 -44.65 -4.14
N THR A 73 -24.80 -45.58 -3.67
CA THR A 73 -25.92 -46.17 -4.45
C THR A 73 -27.02 -45.18 -4.84
N ALA A 74 -27.07 -44.00 -4.21
CA ALA A 74 -28.01 -42.93 -4.54
C ALA A 74 -27.47 -41.95 -5.60
N VAL A 75 -26.17 -42.02 -5.91
CA VAL A 75 -25.50 -41.19 -6.91
C VAL A 75 -25.37 -42.01 -8.20
N PRO A 76 -25.72 -41.48 -9.38
CA PRO A 76 -25.50 -42.21 -10.62
C PRO A 76 -24.00 -42.40 -10.88
N VAL A 77 -23.65 -43.42 -11.68
CA VAL A 77 -22.26 -43.69 -12.10
C VAL A 77 -21.70 -42.53 -12.90
N ASP A 78 -22.46 -42.06 -13.89
CA ASP A 78 -22.10 -40.92 -14.72
C ASP A 78 -23.01 -39.71 -14.42
N ASN A 79 -22.61 -38.52 -14.88
CA ASN A 79 -23.40 -37.29 -14.82
C ASN A 79 -23.76 -36.86 -13.38
N PHE A 80 -22.81 -36.95 -12.45
CA PHE A 80 -23.00 -36.49 -11.08
C PHE A 80 -22.09 -35.30 -10.73
N SER A 81 -22.38 -34.65 -9.61
CA SER A 81 -21.51 -33.60 -9.06
C SER A 81 -21.47 -33.62 -7.54
N ALA A 82 -20.46 -32.98 -6.99
CA ALA A 82 -20.23 -32.93 -5.56
C ALA A 82 -19.79 -31.52 -5.12
N LYS A 83 -20.20 -31.13 -3.92
CA LYS A 83 -19.79 -29.89 -3.27
C LYS A 83 -19.34 -30.16 -1.85
N TRP A 84 -18.08 -29.87 -1.58
CA TRP A 84 -17.50 -29.92 -0.24
C TRP A 84 -17.31 -28.51 0.31
N THR A 85 -17.61 -28.32 1.59
CA THR A 85 -17.33 -27.09 2.34
C THR A 85 -16.68 -27.41 3.67
N ARG A 86 -15.71 -26.60 4.07
CA ARG A 86 -15.04 -26.74 5.37
C ARG A 86 -14.51 -25.38 5.83
N ARG A 87 -14.55 -25.11 7.13
CA ARG A 87 -13.83 -24.00 7.75
C ARG A 87 -12.52 -24.52 8.34
N VAL A 88 -11.42 -23.83 8.07
CA VAL A 88 -10.07 -24.27 8.44
C VAL A 88 -9.27 -23.09 8.99
N TYR A 89 -8.66 -23.29 10.15
CA TYR A 89 -7.64 -22.36 10.66
C TYR A 89 -6.32 -22.56 9.92
N PHE A 90 -5.79 -21.50 9.35
CA PHE A 90 -4.47 -21.46 8.76
C PHE A 90 -3.55 -20.57 9.59
N SER A 91 -2.30 -20.98 9.75
CA SER A 91 -1.23 -20.03 10.10
C SER A 91 -0.90 -19.19 8.88
N ALA A 92 -0.48 -17.93 9.08
CA ALA A 92 -0.08 -17.08 7.97
C ALA A 92 1.03 -17.73 7.11
N GLY A 93 0.87 -17.77 5.79
CA GLY A 93 1.91 -18.28 4.88
C GLY A 93 1.36 -18.69 3.52
N THR A 94 2.27 -19.10 2.63
CA THR A 94 1.87 -19.59 1.31
C THR A 94 1.54 -21.07 1.37
N TYR A 95 0.36 -21.41 0.88
CA TYR A 95 -0.14 -22.77 0.76
C TYR A 95 -0.29 -23.15 -0.70
N ARG A 96 0.17 -24.35 -1.03
CA ARG A 96 -0.11 -24.99 -2.31
C ARG A 96 -1.37 -25.83 -2.16
N PHE A 97 -2.38 -25.50 -2.95
CA PHE A 97 -3.60 -26.28 -3.11
C PHE A 97 -3.47 -27.15 -4.36
N SER A 98 -3.69 -28.45 -4.22
CA SER A 98 -3.58 -29.42 -5.31
C SER A 98 -4.93 -30.10 -5.52
N ALA A 99 -5.44 -30.05 -6.74
CA ALA A 99 -6.69 -30.69 -7.16
C ALA A 99 -6.38 -31.70 -8.26
N THR A 100 -6.68 -32.98 -8.04
CA THR A 100 -6.66 -34.03 -9.07
C THR A 100 -8.09 -34.38 -9.43
N MET A 101 -8.42 -34.29 -10.71
CA MET A 101 -9.80 -34.43 -11.19
C MET A 101 -9.90 -35.15 -12.53
N ASP A 102 -10.97 -35.92 -12.66
CA ASP A 102 -11.58 -36.48 -13.87
C ASP A 102 -13.08 -36.50 -13.56
N ASP A 103 -13.95 -35.62 -14.06
CA ASP A 103 -13.72 -34.56 -15.07
C ASP A 103 -13.28 -33.20 -14.51
N GLY A 104 -14.22 -32.40 -13.96
CA GLY A 104 -14.01 -30.98 -13.68
C GLY A 104 -14.03 -30.64 -12.20
N MET A 105 -13.15 -29.73 -11.75
CA MET A 105 -13.07 -29.27 -10.37
C MET A 105 -12.77 -27.77 -10.25
N ARG A 106 -13.39 -27.12 -9.25
CA ARG A 106 -13.12 -25.73 -8.86
C ARG A 106 -12.92 -25.62 -7.36
N VAL A 107 -12.06 -24.71 -6.94
CA VAL A 107 -11.68 -24.52 -5.53
C VAL A 107 -11.75 -23.04 -5.17
N TRP A 108 -12.32 -22.74 -4.01
CA TRP A 108 -12.35 -21.40 -3.43
C TRP A 108 -11.77 -21.35 -2.02
N VAL A 109 -11.20 -20.20 -1.67
CA VAL A 109 -10.86 -19.79 -0.31
C VAL A 109 -11.50 -18.44 -0.03
N ASN A 110 -12.35 -18.34 1.00
CA ASN A 110 -13.11 -17.13 1.34
C ASN A 110 -13.84 -16.51 0.13
N ASP A 111 -14.52 -17.37 -0.64
CA ASP A 111 -15.22 -17.01 -1.89
C ASP A 111 -14.34 -16.53 -3.05
N ASN A 112 -13.01 -16.46 -2.89
CA ASN A 112 -12.08 -16.24 -3.99
C ASN A 112 -11.78 -17.57 -4.70
N GLU A 113 -12.00 -17.66 -6.02
CA GLU A 113 -11.74 -18.86 -6.81
C GLU A 113 -10.26 -18.97 -7.12
N ILE A 114 -9.62 -20.06 -6.67
CA ILE A 114 -8.17 -20.25 -6.74
C ILE A 114 -7.78 -21.34 -7.75
N ILE A 115 -8.71 -22.24 -8.08
CA ILE A 115 -8.60 -23.23 -9.16
C ILE A 115 -9.91 -23.21 -9.93
N SER A 116 -9.83 -23.01 -11.25
CA SER A 116 -10.99 -22.93 -12.15
C SER A 116 -10.84 -23.92 -13.32
N SER A 117 -11.04 -25.22 -13.08
CA SER A 117 -10.96 -26.28 -14.11
C SER A 117 -12.32 -26.96 -14.31
N TRP A 118 -13.26 -26.26 -14.94
CA TRP A 118 -14.66 -26.72 -15.08
C TRP A 118 -14.99 -27.18 -16.50
N ASN A 119 -14.27 -28.19 -16.97
CA ASN A 119 -14.43 -28.80 -18.29
C ASN A 119 -14.24 -30.31 -18.22
N ASN A 120 -14.74 -31.02 -19.23
CA ASN A 120 -14.50 -32.46 -19.35
C ASN A 120 -13.02 -32.70 -19.63
N SER A 121 -12.42 -33.66 -18.95
CA SER A 121 -11.00 -33.95 -19.04
C SER A 121 -10.67 -35.26 -18.36
N GLN A 122 -9.71 -36.00 -18.90
CA GLN A 122 -9.10 -37.13 -18.21
C GLN A 122 -8.39 -36.68 -16.92
N ALA A 123 -8.13 -37.66 -16.03
CA ALA A 123 -7.38 -37.48 -14.80
C ALA A 123 -6.09 -36.66 -15.00
N HIS A 124 -6.08 -35.48 -14.40
CA HIS A 124 -4.93 -34.58 -14.37
C HIS A 124 -4.87 -33.87 -13.02
N THR A 125 -3.84 -33.06 -12.77
CA THR A 125 -3.69 -32.28 -11.53
C THR A 125 -3.48 -30.81 -11.86
N VAL A 126 -4.23 -29.94 -11.18
CA VAL A 126 -4.02 -28.48 -11.18
C VAL A 126 -3.58 -28.05 -9.78
N VAL A 127 -2.61 -27.14 -9.72
CA VAL A 127 -2.11 -26.58 -8.46
C VAL A 127 -2.25 -25.06 -8.43
N ALA A 128 -2.47 -24.51 -7.24
CA ALA A 128 -2.48 -23.08 -6.99
C ALA A 128 -1.71 -22.76 -5.70
N ASP A 129 -0.71 -21.89 -5.79
CA ASP A 129 0.03 -21.38 -4.63
C ASP A 129 -0.55 -20.02 -4.25
N ILE A 130 -1.11 -19.91 -3.05
CA ILE A 130 -1.69 -18.65 -2.56
C ILE A 130 -1.25 -18.36 -1.13
N TYR A 131 -1.07 -17.08 -0.82
CA TYR A 131 -0.88 -16.64 0.56
C TYR A 131 -2.21 -16.69 1.31
N ILE A 132 -2.22 -17.35 2.45
CA ILE A 132 -3.32 -17.39 3.40
C ILE A 132 -2.89 -16.56 4.61
N SER A 133 -3.71 -15.58 5.00
CA SER A 133 -3.53 -14.84 6.25
C SER A 133 -3.71 -15.77 7.45
N GLU A 134 -3.17 -15.41 8.61
CA GLU A 134 -3.49 -16.16 9.82
C GLU A 134 -4.98 -15.99 10.17
N GLY A 135 -5.66 -17.09 10.48
CA GLY A 135 -7.06 -17.07 10.92
C GLY A 135 -7.90 -18.20 10.33
N GLU A 136 -9.22 -18.08 10.51
CA GLU A 136 -10.21 -19.01 9.95
C GLU A 136 -10.54 -18.64 8.50
N HIS A 137 -10.52 -19.65 7.62
CA HIS A 137 -10.85 -19.51 6.21
C HIS A 137 -11.89 -20.54 5.79
N ASP A 138 -12.81 -20.12 4.91
CA ASP A 138 -13.81 -20.99 4.30
C ASP A 138 -13.24 -21.61 3.02
N LEU A 139 -13.13 -22.93 3.00
CA LEU A 139 -12.79 -23.71 1.81
C LEU A 139 -14.07 -24.25 1.17
N LYS A 140 -14.14 -24.16 -0.15
CA LYS A 140 -15.19 -24.75 -0.97
C LYS A 140 -14.54 -25.47 -2.14
N VAL A 141 -14.96 -26.70 -2.40
CA VAL A 141 -14.54 -27.50 -3.56
C VAL A 141 -15.79 -27.97 -4.27
N GLU A 142 -15.85 -27.75 -5.57
CA GLU A 142 -16.92 -28.24 -6.43
C GLU A 142 -16.31 -29.17 -7.48
N TYR A 143 -17.00 -30.26 -7.80
CA TYR A 143 -16.57 -31.29 -8.74
C TYR A 143 -17.75 -31.77 -9.59
N TYR A 144 -17.49 -32.19 -10.82
CA TYR A 144 -18.44 -33.00 -11.58
C TYR A 144 -17.77 -34.13 -12.35
N GLU A 145 -18.54 -35.17 -12.57
CA GLU A 145 -18.25 -36.30 -13.46
C GLU A 145 -19.26 -36.29 -14.62
N ALA A 146 -18.78 -36.30 -15.86
CA ALA A 146 -19.62 -36.43 -17.03
C ALA A 146 -19.83 -37.90 -17.39
N THR A 147 -18.76 -38.59 -17.79
CA THR A 147 -18.78 -39.99 -18.20
C THR A 147 -17.41 -40.63 -18.05
N GLY A 148 -17.35 -41.88 -17.61
CA GLY A 148 -16.11 -42.66 -17.60
C GLY A 148 -15.53 -42.79 -16.20
N GLY A 149 -14.20 -42.62 -16.10
CA GLY A 149 -13.48 -42.84 -14.84
C GLY A 149 -13.52 -41.59 -13.96
N ALA A 150 -14.04 -41.70 -12.74
CA ALA A 150 -14.24 -40.55 -11.86
C ALA A 150 -13.14 -40.44 -10.80
N VAL A 151 -12.46 -39.28 -10.75
CA VAL A 151 -11.41 -38.96 -9.77
C VAL A 151 -11.69 -37.60 -9.14
N ALA A 152 -11.67 -37.51 -7.81
CA ALA A 152 -11.75 -36.25 -7.08
C ALA A 152 -10.84 -36.30 -5.84
N GLN A 153 -9.65 -35.71 -5.96
CA GLN A 153 -8.71 -35.58 -4.85
C GLN A 153 -8.35 -34.11 -4.65
N PHE A 154 -8.32 -33.66 -3.39
CA PHE A 154 -7.94 -32.30 -3.04
C PHE A 154 -7.13 -32.27 -1.75
N SER A 155 -5.99 -31.60 -1.81
CA SER A 155 -5.08 -31.44 -0.68
C SER A 155 -4.48 -30.04 -0.65
N TRP A 156 -3.93 -29.67 0.51
CA TRP A 156 -3.11 -28.48 0.63
C TRP A 156 -1.91 -28.74 1.52
N GLU A 157 -0.81 -28.06 1.24
CA GLU A 157 0.38 -28.07 2.08
C GLU A 157 0.97 -26.67 2.19
N ARG A 158 1.58 -26.37 3.33
CA ARG A 158 2.33 -25.12 3.49
C ARG A 158 3.67 -25.27 2.80
N VAL A 159 3.93 -24.48 1.76
CA VAL A 159 5.14 -24.59 0.94
C VAL A 159 6.25 -23.64 1.39
N SER A 160 5.93 -22.60 2.17
CA SER A 160 6.94 -21.74 2.80
C SER A 160 6.39 -21.02 4.05
N ASN A 161 7.28 -20.75 5.01
CA ASN A 161 7.11 -19.61 5.91
C ASN A 161 7.35 -18.35 5.08
N ALA A 162 6.57 -17.31 5.33
CA ALA A 162 6.71 -16.00 4.69
C ALA A 162 8.19 -15.65 4.43
N SER A 163 8.58 -15.57 3.17
CA SER A 163 9.52 -14.52 2.77
C SER A 163 8.67 -13.27 2.66
N ASP A 164 9.15 -12.18 3.27
CA ASP A 164 8.46 -10.91 3.54
C ASP A 164 8.01 -10.12 2.31
N ALA A 165 7.39 -10.76 1.31
CA ALA A 165 6.90 -10.12 0.11
C ALA A 165 5.65 -10.85 -0.39
N ASN A 166 4.51 -10.59 0.26
CA ASN A 166 3.22 -10.94 -0.32
C ASN A 166 2.83 -9.82 -1.30
N TRP A 167 3.03 -10.03 -2.59
CA TRP A 167 2.75 -9.02 -3.61
C TRP A 167 1.28 -9.04 -3.97
N LEU A 168 0.56 -7.95 -3.75
CA LEU A 168 -0.78 -7.77 -4.34
C LEU A 168 -0.61 -7.43 -5.81
N GLY A 169 -0.87 -8.40 -6.69
CA GLY A 169 -0.87 -8.28 -8.14
C GLY A 169 -2.25 -7.89 -8.67
N GLN A 170 -2.31 -6.79 -9.41
CA GLN A 170 -3.48 -6.31 -10.13
C GLN A 170 -3.20 -6.44 -11.62
N TYR A 171 -3.98 -7.24 -12.34
CA TYR A 171 -3.77 -7.59 -13.75
C TYR A 171 -4.84 -6.94 -14.64
N PHE A 172 -4.43 -6.36 -15.76
CA PHE A 172 -5.28 -5.55 -16.64
C PHE A 172 -5.19 -6.03 -18.09
N ASN A 173 -6.32 -6.02 -18.82
CA ASN A 173 -6.40 -6.31 -20.26
C ASN A 173 -6.10 -5.08 -21.13
N ASN A 174 -5.03 -4.36 -20.78
CA ASN A 174 -4.46 -3.27 -21.55
C ASN A 174 -3.04 -3.00 -21.05
N ARG A 175 -2.25 -2.27 -21.81
CA ARG A 175 -0.85 -1.94 -21.48
C ARG A 175 -0.70 -0.78 -20.48
N ASP A 176 -1.76 -0.02 -20.22
CA ASP A 176 -1.67 1.27 -19.54
C ASP A 176 -2.12 1.23 -18.07
N LEU A 177 -2.37 0.03 -17.51
CA LEU A 177 -2.93 -0.17 -16.17
C LEU A 177 -4.25 0.60 -15.97
N PHE A 178 -5.02 0.74 -17.06
CA PHE A 178 -6.23 1.55 -17.08
C PHE A 178 -7.46 0.74 -16.68
N GLY A 179 -8.39 1.40 -15.99
CA GLY A 179 -9.65 0.81 -15.55
C GLY A 179 -9.52 -0.07 -14.31
N GLN A 180 -10.53 -0.91 -14.08
CA GLN A 180 -10.49 -1.91 -13.00
C GLN A 180 -9.64 -3.10 -13.44
N PRO A 181 -8.82 -3.68 -12.55
CA PRO A 181 -8.09 -4.91 -12.86
C PRO A 181 -9.08 -6.06 -13.12
N SER A 182 -8.82 -6.84 -14.17
CA SER A 182 -9.59 -8.03 -14.51
C SER A 182 -9.34 -9.16 -13.51
N VAL A 183 -8.13 -9.25 -12.98
CA VAL A 183 -7.73 -10.22 -11.94
C VAL A 183 -6.95 -9.51 -10.86
N VAL A 184 -7.27 -9.80 -9.60
CA VAL A 184 -6.50 -9.35 -8.44
C VAL A 184 -6.13 -10.60 -7.64
N ARG A 185 -4.84 -10.81 -7.40
CA ARG A 185 -4.36 -11.94 -6.60
C ARG A 185 -3.10 -11.59 -5.82
N HIS A 186 -2.71 -12.51 -4.94
CA HIS A 186 -1.47 -12.43 -4.20
C HIS A 186 -0.42 -13.34 -4.85
N ASP A 187 0.74 -12.78 -5.19
CA ASP A 187 1.87 -13.50 -5.76
C ASP A 187 2.99 -13.61 -4.72
N ALA A 188 3.49 -14.82 -4.49
CA ALA A 188 4.55 -15.09 -3.50
C ALA A 188 5.90 -14.48 -3.89
N ALA A 189 6.12 -14.26 -5.19
CA ALA A 189 7.26 -13.56 -5.75
C ALA A 189 6.89 -13.03 -7.14
N ILE A 190 7.54 -11.95 -7.56
CA ILE A 190 7.50 -11.51 -8.95
C ILE A 190 8.62 -12.26 -9.68
N ASN A 191 8.32 -13.47 -10.15
CA ASN A 191 9.25 -14.31 -10.90
C ASN A 191 8.48 -15.12 -11.95
N PHE A 192 8.01 -14.43 -12.97
CA PHE A 192 7.15 -14.97 -14.01
C PHE A 192 7.88 -15.10 -15.35
N ASP A 193 7.54 -16.17 -16.05
CA ASP A 193 7.91 -16.45 -17.43
C ASP A 193 6.71 -17.15 -18.05
N TRP A 194 5.88 -16.38 -18.74
CA TRP A 194 4.65 -16.88 -19.36
C TRP A 194 4.88 -17.36 -20.80
N GLY A 195 6.10 -17.21 -21.35
CA GLY A 195 6.37 -17.46 -22.76
C GLY A 195 5.42 -16.64 -23.63
N THR A 196 4.73 -17.28 -24.58
CA THR A 196 3.64 -16.65 -25.36
C THR A 196 2.24 -16.86 -24.76
N GLY A 197 2.19 -17.17 -23.47
CA GLY A 197 0.98 -17.49 -22.72
C GLY A 197 0.40 -16.29 -22.00
N ARG A 198 -0.64 -16.54 -21.19
CA ARG A 198 -1.32 -15.53 -20.38
C ARG A 198 -1.01 -15.72 -18.89
N PRO A 199 -1.06 -14.67 -18.07
CA PRO A 199 -0.73 -14.75 -16.64
C PRO A 199 -1.80 -15.41 -15.75
N ALA A 200 -3.05 -15.39 -16.21
CA ALA A 200 -4.22 -15.99 -15.57
C ALA A 200 -5.38 -16.08 -16.57
N ASP A 201 -6.38 -16.89 -16.24
CA ASP A 201 -7.67 -16.84 -16.92
C ASP A 201 -8.30 -15.46 -16.77
N GLY A 202 -8.97 -14.98 -17.84
CA GLY A 202 -9.51 -13.63 -17.89
C GLY A 202 -8.48 -12.54 -18.26
N ILE A 203 -7.19 -12.88 -18.38
CA ILE A 203 -6.17 -12.00 -18.96
C ILE A 203 -5.84 -12.42 -20.40
N ASN A 204 -5.60 -11.44 -21.26
CA ASN A 204 -5.15 -11.65 -22.63
C ASN A 204 -3.72 -12.25 -22.65
N ALA A 205 -3.36 -12.94 -23.74
CA ALA A 205 -2.00 -13.44 -23.93
C ALA A 205 -1.03 -12.32 -24.30
N ASP A 206 -1.50 -11.37 -25.12
CA ASP A 206 -0.80 -10.15 -25.50
C ASP A 206 -1.54 -8.92 -24.94
N ASP A 207 -0.93 -7.73 -24.97
CA ASP A 207 -1.55 -6.44 -24.62
C ASP A 207 -2.13 -6.41 -23.19
N PHE A 208 -1.35 -6.88 -22.21
CA PHE A 208 -1.74 -6.85 -20.80
C PHE A 208 -0.75 -6.08 -19.94
N SER A 209 -1.15 -5.72 -18.73
CA SER A 209 -0.27 -5.09 -17.74
C SER A 209 -0.55 -5.58 -16.34
N VAL A 210 0.45 -5.43 -15.46
CA VAL A 210 0.37 -5.85 -14.07
C VAL A 210 0.97 -4.79 -13.18
N ARG A 211 0.29 -4.50 -12.06
CA ARG A 211 0.83 -3.73 -10.95
C ARG A 211 0.94 -4.63 -9.73
N TRP A 212 2.16 -4.84 -9.26
CA TRP A 212 2.44 -5.46 -7.98
C TRP A 212 2.75 -4.40 -6.93
N THR A 213 2.17 -4.55 -5.75
CA THR A 213 2.50 -3.76 -4.56
C THR A 213 2.83 -4.70 -3.41
N GLY A 214 3.87 -4.38 -2.66
CA GLY A 214 4.34 -5.20 -1.55
C GLY A 214 5.14 -4.38 -0.56
N THR A 215 5.46 -4.98 0.58
CA THR A 215 6.32 -4.38 1.59
C THR A 215 7.35 -5.40 2.01
N LEU A 216 8.64 -5.09 1.82
CA LEU A 216 9.77 -5.93 2.18
C LEU A 216 10.28 -5.56 3.58
N GLN A 217 10.65 -6.55 4.38
CA GLN A 217 11.48 -6.31 5.57
C GLN A 217 12.94 -6.50 5.20
N LEU A 218 13.71 -5.41 5.18
CA LEU A 218 15.12 -5.42 4.77
C LEU A 218 16.01 -4.93 5.91
N ASP A 219 17.11 -5.61 6.18
CA ASP A 219 18.13 -5.07 7.08
C ASP A 219 18.69 -3.76 6.52
N PRO A 220 19.01 -2.75 7.35
CA PRO A 220 19.68 -1.54 6.88
C PRO A 220 20.91 -1.83 6.01
N GLY A 221 20.98 -1.22 4.84
CA GLY A 221 22.14 -1.28 3.95
C GLY A 221 21.85 -0.89 2.51
N LEU A 222 22.88 -1.00 1.67
CA LEU A 222 22.77 -0.74 0.24
C LEU A 222 22.26 -1.98 -0.49
N TYR A 223 21.10 -1.85 -1.12
CA TYR A 223 20.49 -2.90 -1.93
C TYR A 223 20.59 -2.55 -3.41
N ARG A 224 20.88 -3.55 -4.22
CA ARG A 224 20.69 -3.52 -5.67
C ARG A 224 19.39 -4.22 -6.00
N PHE A 225 18.41 -3.47 -6.49
CA PHE A 225 17.22 -4.02 -7.13
C PHE A 225 17.50 -4.26 -8.61
N SER A 226 16.89 -5.31 -9.15
CA SER A 226 17.03 -5.73 -10.53
C SER A 226 15.70 -6.21 -11.08
N THR A 227 15.31 -5.72 -12.25
CA THR A 227 14.11 -6.16 -12.98
C THR A 227 14.53 -6.80 -14.29
N THR A 228 14.01 -7.97 -14.63
CA THR A 228 14.16 -8.59 -15.95
C THR A 228 12.78 -8.70 -16.57
N THR A 229 12.51 -7.92 -17.63
CA THR A 229 11.18 -7.86 -18.24
C THR A 229 11.21 -7.86 -19.76
N ASP A 230 10.18 -8.47 -20.33
CA ASP A 230 9.75 -8.43 -21.73
C ASP A 230 8.23 -8.21 -21.67
N ASP A 231 7.68 -7.01 -21.82
CA ASP A 231 8.28 -5.74 -22.27
C ASP A 231 8.62 -4.77 -21.12
N GLY A 232 7.85 -3.69 -20.97
CA GLY A 232 8.22 -2.49 -20.22
C GLY A 232 7.99 -2.61 -18.72
N VAL A 233 8.73 -1.81 -17.95
CA VAL A 233 8.75 -1.90 -16.48
C VAL A 233 8.96 -0.55 -15.81
N ARG A 234 8.32 -0.36 -14.65
CA ARG A 234 8.62 0.71 -13.70
C ARG A 234 8.73 0.15 -12.28
N LEU A 235 9.77 0.54 -11.53
CA LEU A 235 10.01 0.08 -10.16
C LEU A 235 10.11 1.26 -9.20
N TRP A 236 9.28 1.28 -8.16
CA TRP A 236 9.40 2.20 -7.03
C TRP A 236 9.80 1.46 -5.76
N VAL A 237 10.66 2.08 -4.96
CA VAL A 237 11.04 1.63 -3.61
C VAL A 237 10.89 2.84 -2.67
N ASN A 238 10.10 2.71 -1.60
CA ASN A 238 9.70 3.82 -0.73
C ASN A 238 9.22 5.05 -1.52
N ASP A 239 8.34 4.80 -2.49
CA ASP A 239 7.80 5.79 -3.44
C ASP A 239 8.82 6.51 -4.35
N GLN A 240 10.11 6.17 -4.25
CA GLN A 240 11.14 6.63 -5.18
C GLN A 240 11.15 5.75 -6.44
N LEU A 241 10.92 6.34 -7.62
CA LEU A 241 11.02 5.64 -8.91
C LEU A 241 12.49 5.36 -9.24
N LEU A 242 12.90 4.10 -9.14
CA LEU A 242 14.28 3.66 -9.38
C LEU A 242 14.55 3.23 -10.82
N ILE A 243 13.55 2.63 -11.48
CA ILE A 243 13.66 2.15 -12.86
C ILE A 243 12.43 2.64 -13.61
N ASP A 244 12.64 3.37 -14.71
CA ASP A 244 11.55 3.82 -15.59
C ASP A 244 11.86 3.47 -17.06
N LYS A 245 11.29 2.34 -17.51
CA LYS A 245 11.48 1.75 -18.83
C LYS A 245 10.15 1.27 -19.38
N TRP A 246 9.19 2.20 -19.47
CA TRP A 246 7.85 1.94 -20.01
C TRP A 246 7.81 1.97 -21.55
N GLN A 247 8.50 1.02 -22.20
CA GLN A 247 8.62 0.93 -23.66
C GLN A 247 8.65 -0.54 -24.12
N SER A 248 8.22 -0.82 -25.35
CA SER A 248 8.32 -2.18 -25.91
C SER A 248 9.80 -2.55 -26.10
N GLN A 249 10.17 -3.76 -25.69
CA GLN A 249 11.55 -4.21 -25.61
C GLN A 249 11.60 -5.73 -25.46
N SER A 250 12.62 -6.38 -26.05
CA SER A 250 12.92 -7.78 -25.72
C SER A 250 13.40 -7.91 -24.26
N SER A 251 13.34 -9.13 -23.71
CA SER A 251 13.83 -9.44 -22.36
C SER A 251 15.19 -8.82 -22.03
N ILE A 252 15.18 -7.86 -21.11
CA ILE A 252 16.36 -7.11 -20.69
C ILE A 252 16.34 -6.88 -19.18
N THR A 253 17.52 -6.84 -18.58
CA THR A 253 17.70 -6.57 -17.16
C THR A 253 18.10 -5.11 -16.91
N TYR A 254 17.36 -4.44 -16.05
CA TYR A 254 17.72 -3.14 -15.48
C TYR A 254 18.03 -3.28 -13.99
N THR A 255 18.97 -2.48 -13.49
CA THR A 255 19.36 -2.48 -12.08
C THR A 255 19.44 -1.06 -11.53
N ALA A 256 19.06 -0.89 -10.27
CA ALA A 256 19.22 0.35 -9.53
C ALA A 256 19.66 0.03 -8.09
N ASN A 257 20.52 0.88 -7.51
CA ASN A 257 20.89 0.75 -6.11
C ASN A 257 20.09 1.74 -5.26
N VAL A 258 19.72 1.35 -4.05
CA VAL A 258 19.02 2.20 -3.07
C VAL A 258 19.42 1.77 -1.65
N THR A 259 19.62 2.74 -0.77
CA THR A 259 19.84 2.48 0.66
C THR A 259 18.48 2.35 1.33
N VAL A 260 18.23 1.22 1.97
CA VAL A 260 16.94 0.93 2.62
C VAL A 260 17.16 0.16 3.92
N GLY A 261 16.14 0.11 4.77
CA GLY A 261 16.11 -0.67 5.99
C GLY A 261 14.73 -0.67 6.64
N GLY A 262 14.44 -1.68 7.45
CA GLY A 262 13.14 -1.88 8.08
C GLY A 262 12.07 -2.24 7.05
N SER A 263 10.90 -1.61 7.19
CA SER A 263 9.75 -1.83 6.32
C SER A 263 9.84 -0.98 5.06
N VAL A 264 9.99 -1.63 3.91
CA VAL A 264 10.28 -0.99 2.62
C VAL A 264 9.13 -1.23 1.66
N ALA A 265 8.39 -0.17 1.31
CA ALA A 265 7.32 -0.27 0.32
C ALA A 265 7.92 -0.46 -1.07
N VAL A 266 7.40 -1.41 -1.86
CA VAL A 266 7.86 -1.63 -3.22
C VAL A 266 6.66 -1.75 -4.14
N LYS A 267 6.73 -1.09 -5.29
CA LYS A 267 5.73 -1.17 -6.36
C LYS A 267 6.45 -1.48 -7.65
N LEU A 268 5.99 -2.51 -8.36
CA LEU A 268 6.45 -2.83 -9.70
C LEU A 268 5.27 -2.75 -10.66
N GLU A 269 5.41 -1.97 -11.71
CA GLU A 269 4.49 -1.96 -12.84
C GLU A 269 5.18 -2.60 -14.04
N TYR A 270 4.42 -3.38 -14.80
CA TYR A 270 4.88 -4.11 -15.98
C TYR A 270 3.80 -4.08 -17.06
N PHE A 271 4.20 -4.08 -18.33
CA PHE A 271 3.30 -4.44 -19.42
C PHE A 271 3.96 -5.42 -20.38
N GLU A 272 3.11 -6.16 -21.06
CA GLU A 272 3.40 -6.98 -22.22
C GLU A 272 2.70 -6.35 -23.43
N ASP A 273 3.45 -6.19 -24.53
CA ASP A 273 2.92 -5.75 -25.83
C ASP A 273 2.50 -6.95 -26.67
N LYS A 274 3.49 -7.74 -27.13
CA LYS A 274 3.29 -8.94 -27.93
C LYS A 274 4.43 -9.93 -27.76
N GLY A 275 4.10 -11.22 -27.83
CA GLY A 275 5.08 -12.28 -27.99
C GLY A 275 5.53 -12.87 -26.66
N GLN A 276 6.78 -12.63 -26.24
CA GLN A 276 7.32 -13.27 -25.03
C GLN A 276 7.07 -12.40 -23.81
N ALA A 277 6.52 -13.01 -22.76
CA ALA A 277 6.11 -12.31 -21.56
C ALA A 277 6.94 -12.78 -20.35
N VAL A 278 7.83 -11.93 -19.85
CA VAL A 278 8.70 -12.21 -18.70
C VAL A 278 8.62 -11.06 -17.71
N ALA A 279 8.50 -11.37 -16.42
CA ALA A 279 8.55 -10.37 -15.35
C ALA A 279 9.23 -10.93 -14.09
N ARG A 280 10.45 -10.47 -13.80
CA ARG A 280 11.21 -10.90 -12.62
C ARG A 280 11.71 -9.70 -11.83
N LEU A 281 11.57 -9.74 -10.50
CA LEU A 281 12.15 -8.80 -9.55
C LEU A 281 13.14 -9.52 -8.64
N ASN A 282 14.35 -8.99 -8.53
CA ASN A 282 15.36 -9.44 -7.59
C ASN A 282 15.88 -8.26 -6.79
N TYR A 283 16.32 -8.51 -5.56
CA TYR A 283 17.03 -7.54 -4.74
C TYR A 283 18.15 -8.25 -3.98
N THR A 284 19.32 -7.64 -3.95
CA THR A 284 20.48 -8.19 -3.25
C THR A 284 21.14 -7.10 -2.42
N LYS A 285 21.47 -7.42 -1.18
CA LYS A 285 22.30 -6.54 -0.36
C LYS A 285 23.73 -6.57 -0.94
N VAL A 286 24.16 -5.48 -1.55
CA VAL A 286 25.47 -5.40 -2.23
C VAL A 286 26.54 -4.74 -1.36
N GLY A 287 26.17 -4.29 -0.16
CA GLY A 287 27.10 -3.84 0.87
C GLY A 287 26.43 -3.79 2.24
N VAL A 288 27.20 -4.06 3.29
CA VAL A 288 26.89 -3.52 4.61
C VAL A 288 27.10 -2.01 4.55
N ALA A 289 26.38 -1.23 5.37
CA ALA A 289 26.78 0.13 5.65
C ALA A 289 28.21 0.11 6.23
N GLY A 290 29.24 0.17 5.37
CA GLY A 290 30.62 -0.09 5.76
C GLY A 290 31.50 -0.67 4.66
N GLY A 291 31.99 0.18 3.76
CA GLY A 291 33.14 -0.05 2.89
C GLY A 291 33.84 1.28 2.65
N ALA A 292 34.87 1.57 3.46
CA ALA A 292 35.43 2.89 3.78
C ALA A 292 34.39 3.83 4.43
N ALA A 293 34.49 4.03 5.74
CA ALA A 293 33.54 4.80 6.52
C ALA A 293 33.41 6.24 6.00
N ALA A 294 32.35 6.51 5.22
CA ALA A 294 31.59 7.72 5.44
C ALA A 294 31.04 7.62 6.89
N PRO A 295 31.27 8.63 7.75
CA PRO A 295 30.81 8.59 9.12
C PRO A 295 29.29 8.31 9.18
N ALA A 296 28.86 7.60 10.22
CA ALA A 296 27.45 7.28 10.43
C ALA A 296 26.57 8.54 10.30
N PHE A 297 25.52 8.41 9.49
CA PHE A 297 24.55 9.45 9.18
C PHE A 297 23.73 9.78 10.42
N ASP A 298 23.65 11.08 10.74
CA ASP A 298 22.83 11.55 11.83
C ASP A 298 21.43 11.92 11.33
N SER A 299 20.49 10.98 11.44
CA SER A 299 19.06 11.20 11.17
C SER A 299 18.39 12.11 12.21
N SER A 300 19.11 12.58 13.24
CA SER A 300 18.56 13.44 14.28
C SER A 300 18.22 14.86 13.81
N MET A 301 18.69 15.27 12.63
CA MET A 301 18.34 16.59 12.07
C MET A 301 16.89 16.71 11.62
N GLY A 302 16.20 15.58 11.40
CA GLY A 302 14.80 15.54 11.01
C GLY A 302 14.53 16.14 9.63
N ALA A 303 13.24 16.38 9.37
CA ALA A 303 12.72 16.76 8.06
C ALA A 303 13.22 18.11 7.53
N TRP A 304 13.63 18.12 6.26
CA TRP A 304 13.99 19.27 5.45
C TRP A 304 12.85 19.60 4.48
N GLN A 305 12.63 20.88 4.22
CA GLN A 305 11.76 21.32 3.13
C GLN A 305 12.60 21.51 1.85
N GLY A 306 12.45 20.60 0.90
CA GLY A 306 13.12 20.63 -0.40
C GLY A 306 12.28 21.33 -1.47
N THR A 307 12.85 22.34 -2.11
CA THR A 307 12.26 23.07 -3.24
C THR A 307 13.08 22.79 -4.51
N TYR A 308 12.46 22.15 -5.50
CA TYR A 308 13.11 21.60 -6.70
C TYR A 308 12.79 22.44 -7.95
N TYR A 309 13.77 22.56 -8.85
CA TYR A 309 13.70 23.38 -10.06
C TYR A 309 14.26 22.62 -11.27
N ASN A 310 13.69 22.86 -12.47
CA ASN A 310 14.17 22.29 -13.74
C ASN A 310 15.21 23.18 -14.43
N ASN A 311 16.19 23.63 -13.66
CA ASN A 311 17.38 24.37 -14.09
C ASN A 311 18.47 24.21 -13.05
N THR A 312 19.69 24.65 -13.35
CA THR A 312 20.86 24.52 -12.46
C THR A 312 21.11 25.74 -11.57
N ASN A 313 20.20 26.71 -11.54
CA ASN A 313 20.44 28.01 -10.91
C ASN A 313 19.35 28.45 -9.90
N LEU A 314 18.41 27.56 -9.55
CA LEU A 314 17.33 27.81 -8.59
C LEU A 314 16.44 29.01 -8.99
N GLU A 315 16.33 29.27 -10.30
CA GLU A 315 15.54 30.37 -10.83
C GLU A 315 14.17 29.89 -11.32
N ASN A 316 13.26 30.84 -11.57
CA ASN A 316 11.88 30.60 -11.98
C ASN A 316 11.05 29.87 -10.91
N ASP A 317 9.80 29.57 -11.26
CA ASP A 317 8.90 28.86 -10.35
C ASP A 317 9.42 27.44 -10.10
N PRO A 318 9.42 26.98 -8.83
CA PRO A 318 9.80 25.62 -8.51
C PRO A 318 8.80 24.64 -9.12
N VAL A 319 9.30 23.50 -9.57
CA VAL A 319 8.46 22.44 -10.15
C VAL A 319 7.89 21.51 -9.09
N MET A 320 8.48 21.51 -7.89
CA MET A 320 8.07 20.65 -6.80
C MET A 320 8.56 21.21 -5.45
N VAL A 321 7.73 21.11 -4.43
CA VAL A 321 8.11 21.27 -3.03
C VAL A 321 7.73 20.00 -2.30
N ARG A 322 8.65 19.40 -1.54
CA ARG A 322 8.33 18.27 -0.66
C ARG A 322 9.11 18.32 0.65
N THR A 323 8.71 17.45 1.56
CA THR A 323 9.44 17.16 2.78
C THR A 323 10.39 16.00 2.53
N ASP A 324 11.68 16.21 2.75
CA ASP A 324 12.74 15.21 2.68
C ASP A 324 13.20 14.88 4.10
N GLN A 325 13.18 13.61 4.51
CA GLN A 325 13.46 13.25 5.92
C GLN A 325 14.92 13.49 6.32
N ASP A 326 15.82 13.45 5.36
CA ASP A 326 17.23 13.78 5.46
C ASP A 326 17.75 14.23 4.08
N ILE A 327 19.00 14.68 4.03
CA ILE A 327 19.72 14.90 2.77
C ILE A 327 20.71 13.74 2.63
N ASP A 328 20.24 12.59 2.15
CA ASP A 328 21.04 11.41 1.79
C ASP A 328 20.64 10.88 0.41
N PHE A 329 20.73 11.74 -0.60
CA PHE A 329 20.28 11.41 -1.96
C PHE A 329 21.40 10.89 -2.85
N ILE A 330 21.17 9.71 -3.44
CA ILE A 330 22.00 9.13 -4.49
C ILE A 330 21.07 8.80 -5.66
N TRP A 331 20.83 9.78 -6.54
CA TRP A 331 19.94 9.60 -7.69
C TRP A 331 20.61 8.85 -8.85
N GLY A 332 21.94 8.93 -8.93
CA GLY A 332 22.68 8.46 -10.10
C GLY A 332 22.20 9.22 -11.35
N SER A 333 21.91 8.53 -12.45
CA SER A 333 21.36 9.17 -13.67
C SER A 333 19.83 9.35 -13.66
N SER A 334 19.19 9.33 -12.49
CA SER A 334 17.73 9.39 -12.34
C SER A 334 17.26 10.75 -11.86
N SER A 335 16.00 11.09 -12.13
CA SER A 335 15.38 12.31 -11.59
C SER A 335 15.01 12.15 -10.12
N PRO A 336 15.09 13.23 -9.31
CA PRO A 336 14.53 13.27 -7.95
C PRO A 336 13.03 12.99 -7.87
N GLN A 337 12.30 13.27 -8.96
CA GLN A 337 10.89 12.95 -9.13
C GLN A 337 10.54 12.93 -10.64
N PRO A 338 10.52 11.75 -11.27
CA PRO A 338 10.26 11.62 -12.69
C PRO A 338 8.95 12.27 -13.15
N ASN A 339 8.96 12.84 -14.35
CA ASN A 339 7.89 13.64 -14.96
C ASN A 339 7.62 15.01 -14.32
N MET A 340 8.32 15.37 -13.23
CA MET A 340 8.18 16.67 -12.59
C MET A 340 9.52 17.40 -12.47
N VAL A 341 10.55 16.70 -12.00
CA VAL A 341 11.94 17.16 -12.00
C VAL A 341 12.71 16.49 -13.15
N ASN A 342 13.61 17.19 -13.81
CA ASN A 342 14.46 16.61 -14.86
C ASN A 342 15.44 15.57 -14.27
N SER A 343 15.92 14.63 -15.11
CA SER A 343 16.98 13.69 -14.72
C SER A 343 18.35 14.33 -14.63
N ASP A 344 18.57 15.35 -15.46
CA ASP A 344 19.77 16.19 -15.49
C ASP A 344 19.33 17.65 -15.53
N ARG A 345 20.22 18.59 -15.24
CA ARG A 345 19.92 20.03 -15.28
C ARG A 345 18.79 20.43 -14.34
N PHE A 346 18.87 19.96 -13.10
CA PHE A 346 17.95 20.32 -12.03
C PHE A 346 18.71 20.91 -10.83
N SER A 347 17.97 21.59 -9.95
CA SER A 347 18.53 22.13 -8.71
C SER A 347 17.53 22.03 -7.58
N VAL A 348 18.03 22.05 -6.35
CA VAL A 348 17.24 21.90 -5.13
C VAL A 348 17.74 22.85 -4.06
N ARG A 349 16.83 23.49 -3.34
CA ARG A 349 17.11 24.20 -2.09
C ARG A 349 16.39 23.48 -0.96
N TRP A 350 17.16 22.92 -0.03
CA TRP A 350 16.65 22.39 1.24
C TRP A 350 16.83 23.42 2.34
N VAL A 351 15.78 23.58 3.15
CA VAL A 351 15.82 24.40 4.37
C VAL A 351 15.41 23.56 5.57
N ASN A 352 16.12 23.74 6.68
CA ASN A 352 15.79 23.12 7.97
C ASN A 352 16.22 24.07 9.10
N THR A 353 15.65 23.91 10.28
CA THR A 353 16.11 24.52 11.52
C THR A 353 16.34 23.42 12.54
N HIS A 354 17.58 23.28 12.99
CA HIS A 354 17.95 22.24 13.95
C HIS A 354 18.44 22.84 15.26
N ASN A 355 18.13 22.17 16.38
CA ASN A 355 18.55 22.62 17.71
C ASN A 355 19.86 21.92 18.09
N PHE A 356 20.99 22.63 17.94
CA PHE A 356 22.31 22.08 18.26
C PHE A 356 22.64 22.23 19.75
N ALA A 357 23.46 21.32 20.28
CA ALA A 357 24.17 21.58 21.52
C ALA A 357 25.30 22.59 21.26
N ALA A 358 25.79 23.23 22.32
CA ALA A 358 26.98 24.06 22.21
C ALA A 358 28.20 23.15 22.00
N ASP A 359 28.75 23.13 20.78
CA ASP A 359 29.89 22.28 20.43
C ASP A 359 30.53 22.72 19.11
N ARG A 360 31.66 22.11 18.79
CA ARG A 360 32.29 22.15 17.48
C ARG A 360 31.72 21.06 16.59
N TYR A 361 31.20 21.46 15.44
CA TYR A 361 30.59 20.56 14.46
C TYR A 361 31.36 20.59 13.14
N ARG A 362 31.60 19.41 12.58
CA ARG A 362 32.06 19.23 11.20
C ARG A 362 30.86 18.94 10.31
N PHE A 363 30.64 19.78 9.32
CA PHE A 363 29.68 19.60 8.24
C PHE A 363 30.43 19.03 7.04
N THR A 364 30.03 17.86 6.56
CA THR A 364 30.61 17.19 5.39
C THR A 364 29.51 16.97 4.36
N VAL A 365 29.72 17.47 3.15
CA VAL A 365 28.82 17.31 2.02
C VAL A 365 29.47 16.40 0.99
N TYR A 366 28.79 15.32 0.61
CA TYR A 366 29.14 14.51 -0.55
C TYR A 366 28.25 14.93 -1.72
N VAL A 367 28.87 15.26 -2.86
CA VAL A 367 28.16 15.82 -4.00
C VAL A 367 28.74 15.33 -5.33
N ASP A 368 27.86 14.96 -6.26
CA ASP A 368 28.14 14.92 -7.71
C ASP A 368 27.20 15.94 -8.36
N GLY A 369 27.76 17.09 -8.73
CA GLY A 369 27.05 18.34 -8.96
C GLY A 369 27.64 19.52 -8.16
N GLY A 370 27.00 20.69 -8.21
CA GLY A 370 27.41 21.87 -7.43
C GLY A 370 26.63 22.03 -6.13
N VAL A 371 27.25 22.62 -5.12
CA VAL A 371 26.65 22.74 -3.78
C VAL A 371 27.00 24.04 -3.05
N ARG A 372 26.06 24.54 -2.24
CA ARG A 372 26.28 25.59 -1.25
C ARG A 372 25.62 25.22 0.06
N LEU A 373 26.27 25.52 1.18
CA LEU A 373 25.75 25.25 2.53
C LEU A 373 25.88 26.48 3.41
N TRP A 374 24.75 26.93 3.94
CA TRP A 374 24.67 27.94 4.99
C TRP A 374 24.29 27.30 6.32
N VAL A 375 24.99 27.72 7.38
CA VAL A 375 24.67 27.35 8.76
C VAL A 375 24.65 28.64 9.57
N ASN A 376 23.52 28.92 10.23
CA ASN A 376 23.31 30.17 10.98
C ASN A 376 23.58 31.42 10.12
N ASP A 377 23.02 31.44 8.90
CA ASP A 377 23.21 32.49 7.88
C ASP A 377 24.66 32.68 7.38
N GLN A 378 25.62 31.87 7.83
CA GLN A 378 26.99 31.88 7.35
C GLN A 378 27.17 30.86 6.24
N LEU A 379 27.59 31.29 5.05
CA LEU A 379 28.01 30.42 3.95
C LEU A 379 29.33 29.72 4.33
N ILE A 380 29.28 28.41 4.54
CA ILE A 380 30.44 27.61 4.99
C ILE A 380 31.01 26.69 3.90
N ILE A 381 30.23 26.39 2.85
CA ILE A 381 30.69 25.67 1.65
C ILE A 381 30.12 26.40 0.44
N ASP A 382 30.96 26.78 -0.52
CA ASP A 382 30.57 27.48 -1.75
C ASP A 382 31.24 26.87 -2.98
N GLU A 383 30.65 25.81 -3.51
CA GLU A 383 31.18 24.99 -4.59
C GLU A 383 30.13 24.84 -5.68
N TRP A 384 29.62 25.97 -6.19
CA TRP A 384 28.57 26.02 -7.22
C TRP A 384 29.10 25.74 -8.63
N LYS A 385 29.77 24.61 -8.80
CA LYS A 385 30.33 24.12 -10.06
C LYS A 385 30.21 22.59 -10.09
N ASP A 386 29.97 22.04 -11.27
CA ASP A 386 29.94 20.59 -11.47
C ASP A 386 31.36 19.98 -11.49
N PRO A 387 31.68 19.01 -10.60
CA PRO A 387 32.93 18.26 -10.57
C PRO A 387 32.95 17.06 -11.56
N TYR A 388 31.81 16.66 -12.12
CA TYR A 388 31.58 15.49 -12.98
C TYR A 388 32.00 14.15 -12.33
N LYS A 389 31.91 14.08 -11.01
CA LYS A 389 32.21 12.93 -10.14
C LYS A 389 31.82 13.28 -8.71
N THR A 390 31.47 12.28 -7.91
CA THR A 390 31.35 12.44 -6.46
C THR A 390 32.63 13.00 -5.83
N VAL A 391 32.49 14.12 -5.13
CA VAL A 391 33.50 14.75 -4.28
C VAL A 391 32.94 15.03 -2.89
N ALA A 392 33.81 15.28 -1.92
CA ALA A 392 33.41 15.64 -0.57
C ALA A 392 34.02 16.98 -0.17
N TYR A 393 33.18 17.87 0.36
CA TYR A 393 33.58 19.15 0.94
C TYR A 393 33.26 19.14 2.43
N ALA A 394 34.13 19.74 3.25
CA ALA A 394 33.89 19.81 4.67
C ALA A 394 34.29 21.16 5.24
N ASN A 395 33.51 21.63 6.22
CA ASN A 395 33.80 22.81 7.02
C ASN A 395 33.54 22.50 8.50
N ILE A 396 34.23 23.19 9.40
CA ILE A 396 34.08 23.03 10.85
C ILE A 396 33.63 24.36 11.42
N LEU A 397 32.57 24.34 12.21
CA LEU A 397 31.99 25.52 12.82
C LEU A 397 31.76 25.28 14.32
N ASP A 398 32.15 26.25 15.14
CA ASP A 398 31.78 26.30 16.56
C ASP A 398 30.36 26.86 16.67
N LEU A 399 29.41 26.06 17.16
CA LEU A 399 28.04 26.49 17.39
C LEU A 399 27.83 26.76 18.89
N PRO A 400 27.23 27.90 19.28
CA PRO A 400 26.95 28.21 20.67
C PRO A 400 25.79 27.39 21.27
N GLY A 401 25.20 26.48 20.48
CA GLY A 401 23.98 25.76 20.78
C GLY A 401 22.72 26.59 20.55
N GLY A 402 21.57 25.93 20.57
CA GLY A 402 20.28 26.52 20.27
C GLY A 402 19.81 26.25 18.84
N SER A 403 18.73 26.92 18.47
CA SER A 403 18.06 26.78 17.17
C SER A 403 18.90 27.46 16.08
N VAL A 404 19.37 26.67 15.11
CA VAL A 404 20.24 27.11 14.03
C VAL A 404 19.57 26.82 12.69
N PRO A 405 19.37 27.82 11.83
CA PRO A 405 18.88 27.61 10.47
C PRO A 405 19.98 27.01 9.60
N LEU A 406 19.59 26.08 8.73
CA LEU A 406 20.43 25.47 7.70
C LEU A 406 19.77 25.65 6.35
N ILE A 407 20.58 26.01 5.35
CA ILE A 407 20.17 26.02 3.95
C ILE A 407 21.22 25.24 3.19
N MET A 408 20.79 24.23 2.43
CA MET A 408 21.65 23.53 1.48
C MET A 408 21.06 23.70 0.08
N GLU A 409 21.88 24.15 -0.85
CA GLU A 409 21.52 24.26 -2.25
C GLU A 409 22.37 23.29 -3.05
N PHE A 410 21.76 22.64 -4.04
CA PHE A 410 22.40 21.68 -4.93
C PHE A 410 21.97 21.93 -6.38
N PHE A 411 22.85 21.63 -7.33
CA PHE A 411 22.43 21.39 -8.71
C PHE A 411 23.18 20.21 -9.32
N ASP A 412 22.52 19.55 -10.26
CA ASP A 412 23.10 18.60 -11.20
C ASP A 412 23.03 19.20 -12.60
N ASP A 413 24.14 19.23 -13.35
CA ASP A 413 24.13 19.68 -14.75
C ASP A 413 23.95 18.51 -15.71
N VAL A 414 24.83 17.50 -15.63
CA VAL A 414 24.74 16.27 -16.42
C VAL A 414 25.38 15.09 -15.70
N GLY A 415 24.82 13.90 -15.90
CA GLY A 415 25.47 12.64 -15.57
C GLY A 415 24.91 11.97 -14.33
N GLN A 416 25.68 11.94 -13.25
CA GLN A 416 25.27 11.31 -12.00
C GLN A 416 25.00 12.42 -10.97
N ALA A 417 23.87 12.32 -10.27
CA ALA A 417 23.51 13.24 -9.20
C ALA A 417 23.61 12.55 -7.83
N GLU A 418 24.34 13.17 -6.91
CA GLU A 418 24.45 12.79 -5.49
C GLU A 418 24.45 14.06 -4.64
N ALA A 419 23.67 14.09 -3.55
CA ALA A 419 23.67 15.17 -2.58
C ALA A 419 23.44 14.60 -1.18
N ARG A 420 24.46 14.68 -0.33
CA ARG A 420 24.40 14.10 1.02
C ARG A 420 25.06 15.02 2.04
N LEU A 421 24.43 15.20 3.20
CA LEU A 421 24.94 16.02 4.31
C LEU A 421 25.17 15.15 5.56
N VAL A 422 26.39 15.17 6.06
CA VAL A 422 26.79 14.53 7.32
C VAL A 422 27.29 15.57 8.29
N VAL A 423 26.74 15.58 9.51
CA VAL A 423 27.14 16.50 10.58
C VAL A 423 27.63 15.70 11.77
N THR A 424 28.85 15.97 12.22
CA THR A 424 29.46 15.27 13.36
C THR A 424 29.92 16.27 14.41
N SER A 425 29.50 16.06 15.66
CA SER A 425 30.06 16.73 16.84
C SER A 425 31.48 16.19 17.11
N GLU A 426 32.46 17.08 17.33
CA GLU A 426 33.83 16.67 17.64
C GLU A 426 34.00 16.21 19.10
N SER A 427 33.08 16.56 20.01
CA SER A 427 33.12 16.09 21.40
C SER A 427 32.48 14.71 21.61
N GLY A 428 31.67 14.22 20.66
CA GLY A 428 30.95 12.94 20.76
C GLY A 428 29.93 12.89 21.91
N THR A 429 29.60 14.03 22.51
CA THR A 429 28.70 14.07 23.66
C THR A 429 27.25 14.08 23.19
N ALA A 430 26.62 12.90 23.12
CA ALA A 430 25.18 12.80 23.12
C ALA A 430 24.66 13.22 24.51
N VAL A 431 24.29 14.48 24.67
CA VAL A 431 23.61 14.94 25.89
C VAL A 431 22.16 14.48 25.81
N SER A 432 21.87 13.38 26.52
CA SER A 432 20.52 13.02 26.93
C SER A 432 19.83 14.23 27.55
N MET A 433 18.79 14.75 26.91
CA MET A 433 17.80 15.58 27.59
C MET A 433 16.96 14.66 28.46
N THR A 434 17.21 14.75 29.76
CA THR A 434 16.50 14.09 30.85
C THR A 434 14.99 14.28 30.76
N THR A 435 14.28 13.18 31.01
CA THR A 435 12.84 13.04 31.24
C THR A 435 12.20 14.15 32.06
N ALA A 436 11.14 14.76 31.52
CA ALA A 436 9.98 15.18 32.29
C ALA A 436 8.77 14.39 31.75
N SER A 437 8.13 13.63 32.62
CA SER A 437 7.04 12.71 32.30
C SER A 437 5.73 13.42 32.02
N ALA A 438 4.99 12.93 31.02
CA ALA A 438 3.57 12.57 31.03
C ALA A 438 2.90 12.91 29.69
N ASN A 439 2.27 11.89 29.09
CA ASN A 439 1.36 11.92 27.94
C ASN A 439 1.94 12.28 26.56
N ALA A 440 2.69 11.35 25.97
CA ALA A 440 3.01 11.36 24.53
C ALA A 440 2.12 10.38 23.71
N ALA A 441 0.84 10.23 24.09
CA ALA A 441 -0.13 9.47 23.30
C ALA A 441 -1.00 10.36 22.39
N ASN A 442 -0.83 11.70 22.39
CA ASN A 442 -1.72 12.63 21.68
C ASN A 442 -1.00 13.72 20.84
N VAL A 443 0.29 13.60 20.49
CA VAL A 443 1.01 14.66 19.74
C VAL A 443 1.49 14.22 18.35
N ALA A 444 1.19 12.99 17.92
CA ALA A 444 1.51 12.52 16.56
C ALA A 444 0.41 12.85 15.52
N ALA A 445 -0.65 13.57 15.90
CA ALA A 445 -1.79 13.88 15.03
C ALA A 445 -1.81 15.33 14.50
N ASP A 446 -0.87 16.20 14.88
CA ASP A 446 -0.99 17.65 14.69
C ASP A 446 0.07 18.29 13.76
N LEU A 447 0.69 17.54 12.85
CA LEU A 447 1.69 18.09 11.91
C LEU A 447 1.51 17.69 10.44
N ALA A 448 0.40 17.03 10.09
CA ALA A 448 -0.04 17.02 8.69
C ALA A 448 -0.96 18.23 8.48
N PRO A 449 -0.71 19.12 7.49
CA PRO A 449 -1.67 20.17 7.18
C PRO A 449 -3.02 19.52 6.85
N LEU A 450 -4.09 19.99 7.49
CA LEU A 450 -5.44 19.51 7.22
C LEU A 450 -5.71 19.69 5.72
N SER A 451 -5.97 18.60 5.02
CA SER A 451 -6.16 18.63 3.57
C SER A 451 -7.42 17.89 3.17
N ALA A 452 -8.02 18.36 2.08
CA ALA A 452 -9.26 17.83 1.55
C ALA A 452 -9.19 17.75 0.03
N GLN A 453 -9.84 16.74 -0.54
CA GLN A 453 -10.06 16.63 -1.97
C GLN A 453 -11.48 17.09 -2.31
N VAL A 454 -11.65 17.76 -3.45
CA VAL A 454 -12.97 18.09 -4.00
C VAL A 454 -13.55 16.83 -4.66
N VAL A 455 -14.64 16.26 -4.14
CA VAL A 455 -15.14 14.95 -4.60
C VAL A 455 -16.48 14.98 -5.32
N ASN A 456 -17.34 15.95 -5.03
CA ASN A 456 -18.73 15.94 -5.49
C ASN A 456 -19.05 17.06 -6.50
N ALA A 457 -18.04 17.62 -7.16
CA ALA A 457 -18.19 18.64 -8.20
C ALA A 457 -17.06 18.55 -9.24
N ARG A 458 -17.35 18.91 -10.51
CA ARG A 458 -16.32 19.06 -11.56
C ARG A 458 -15.44 20.29 -11.32
N ALA A 459 -16.03 21.34 -10.75
CA ALA A 459 -15.36 22.54 -10.27
C ALA A 459 -16.18 23.11 -9.11
N LEU A 460 -15.51 23.63 -8.09
CA LEU A 460 -16.11 24.22 -6.90
C LEU A 460 -15.66 25.68 -6.80
N ASN A 461 -16.62 26.60 -6.78
CA ASN A 461 -16.33 28.03 -6.70
C ASN A 461 -15.72 28.39 -5.34
N VAL A 462 -14.65 29.17 -5.37
CA VAL A 462 -14.01 29.78 -4.21
C VAL A 462 -14.49 31.22 -4.09
N ARG A 463 -15.07 31.55 -2.94
CA ARG A 463 -15.76 32.82 -2.70
C ARG A 463 -15.03 33.68 -1.69
N THR A 464 -15.26 34.99 -1.79
CA THR A 464 -14.70 36.00 -0.88
C THR A 464 -15.24 35.91 0.56
N GLY A 465 -16.31 35.14 0.80
CA GLY A 465 -16.90 34.93 2.12
C GLY A 465 -17.77 33.66 2.21
N PRO A 466 -18.15 33.22 3.43
CA PRO A 466 -18.87 31.97 3.69
C PRO A 466 -20.38 32.07 3.39
N SER A 467 -20.76 32.50 2.19
CA SER A 467 -22.15 32.60 1.75
C SER A 467 -22.28 32.39 0.25
N MET A 468 -23.47 31.96 -0.20
CA MET A 468 -23.80 31.93 -1.63
C MET A 468 -23.89 33.33 -2.25
N ASP A 469 -24.10 34.36 -1.42
CA ASP A 469 -24.17 35.76 -1.82
C ASP A 469 -22.80 36.42 -1.93
N ALA A 470 -21.73 35.77 -1.46
CA ALA A 470 -20.36 36.28 -1.60
C ALA A 470 -19.83 36.02 -3.02
N ASP A 471 -19.14 37.01 -3.60
CA ASP A 471 -18.66 36.91 -4.98
C ASP A 471 -17.64 35.77 -5.15
N PRO A 472 -17.82 34.88 -6.15
CA PRO A 472 -16.81 33.91 -6.53
C PRO A 472 -15.67 34.62 -7.28
N PHE A 473 -14.43 34.33 -6.91
CA PHE A 473 -13.26 34.95 -7.55
C PHE A 473 -12.34 33.92 -8.22
N THR A 474 -12.46 32.64 -7.88
CA THR A 474 -11.80 31.53 -8.59
C THR A 474 -12.57 30.22 -8.38
N HIS A 475 -12.01 29.10 -8.85
CA HIS A 475 -12.55 27.76 -8.60
C HIS A 475 -11.43 26.76 -8.34
N VAL A 476 -11.77 25.66 -7.66
CA VAL A 476 -10.93 24.47 -7.51
C VAL A 476 -11.54 23.31 -8.29
N SER A 477 -10.73 22.50 -8.95
CA SER A 477 -11.20 21.42 -9.83
C SER A 477 -11.59 20.17 -9.04
N GLY A 478 -12.49 19.35 -9.58
CA GLY A 478 -12.79 18.03 -9.03
C GLY A 478 -11.54 17.16 -8.96
N GLY A 479 -11.30 16.51 -7.83
CA GLY A 479 -10.10 15.73 -7.54
C GLY A 479 -8.89 16.55 -7.08
N GLN A 480 -8.95 17.88 -7.11
CA GLN A 480 -7.87 18.74 -6.63
C GLN A 480 -7.76 18.65 -5.10
N LEU A 481 -6.54 18.46 -4.61
CA LEU A 481 -6.22 18.57 -3.19
C LEU A 481 -6.13 20.05 -2.80
N VAL A 482 -6.81 20.43 -1.73
CA VAL A 482 -6.81 21.77 -1.15
C VAL A 482 -6.38 21.70 0.31
N GLU A 483 -5.55 22.64 0.74
CA GLU A 483 -5.13 22.78 2.13
C GLU A 483 -6.20 23.58 2.88
N LEU A 484 -6.64 23.09 4.04
CA LEU A 484 -7.60 23.76 4.90
C LEU A 484 -6.87 24.70 5.85
N THR A 485 -7.39 25.92 6.01
CA THR A 485 -6.85 26.89 6.99
C THR A 485 -7.13 26.50 8.45
N GLY A 486 -8.03 25.53 8.67
CA GLY A 486 -8.59 25.21 9.98
C GLY A 486 -9.89 25.97 10.31
N CYS A 487 -10.31 26.91 9.45
CA CYS A 487 -11.47 27.77 9.69
C CYS A 487 -12.77 27.31 9.03
N ARG A 488 -13.88 27.39 9.79
CA ARG A 488 -15.24 27.16 9.30
C ARG A 488 -16.24 28.24 9.72
N SER A 489 -17.33 28.36 8.96
CA SER A 489 -18.50 29.17 9.27
C SER A 489 -19.76 28.51 8.69
N GLY A 490 -20.63 27.99 9.55
CA GLY A 490 -21.76 27.17 9.12
C GLY A 490 -21.31 25.98 8.27
N GLY A 491 -21.86 25.84 7.06
CA GLY A 491 -21.48 24.81 6.09
C GLY A 491 -20.28 25.16 5.19
N TRP A 492 -19.57 26.26 5.47
CA TRP A 492 -18.45 26.74 4.66
C TRP A 492 -17.11 26.52 5.36
N ILE A 493 -16.08 26.23 4.56
CA ILE A 493 -14.70 25.98 5.01
C ILE A 493 -13.77 26.92 4.23
N GLU A 494 -12.81 27.52 4.91
CA GLU A 494 -11.79 28.38 4.31
C GLU A 494 -10.54 27.55 3.94
N ILE A 495 -10.07 27.70 2.70
CA ILE A 495 -8.95 26.96 2.12
C ILE A 495 -7.82 27.91 1.70
N TYR A 496 -6.60 27.39 1.62
CA TYR A 496 -5.50 28.04 0.90
C TYR A 496 -5.55 27.71 -0.59
N LEU A 497 -5.33 28.72 -1.42
CA LEU A 497 -5.04 28.59 -2.84
C LEU A 497 -3.53 28.45 -3.07
N LEU A 498 -3.14 28.07 -4.29
CA LEU A 498 -1.73 27.81 -4.64
C LEU A 498 -0.82 29.05 -4.44
N ASP A 499 -1.38 30.24 -4.58
CA ASP A 499 -0.71 31.53 -4.32
C ASP A 499 -0.72 31.94 -2.84
N ARG A 500 -1.17 31.05 -1.94
CA ARG A 500 -1.38 31.25 -0.51
C ARG A 500 -2.48 32.24 -0.12
N SER A 501 -3.24 32.77 -1.07
CA SER A 501 -4.46 33.51 -0.75
C SER A 501 -5.53 32.58 -0.18
N THR A 502 -6.48 33.12 0.59
CA THR A 502 -7.57 32.32 1.18
C THR A 502 -8.90 32.57 0.50
N GLY A 503 -9.79 31.59 0.58
CA GLY A 503 -11.17 31.73 0.13
C GLY A 503 -12.08 30.63 0.65
N TRP A 504 -13.39 30.86 0.54
CA TRP A 504 -14.41 30.00 1.15
C TRP A 504 -15.05 29.07 0.13
N VAL A 505 -15.22 27.80 0.51
CA VAL A 505 -15.89 26.76 -0.28
C VAL A 505 -16.95 26.03 0.55
N GLY A 506 -17.95 25.45 -0.12
CA GLY A 506 -18.97 24.64 0.56
C GLY A 506 -18.39 23.31 1.05
N GLY A 507 -18.41 23.07 2.36
CA GLY A 507 -17.78 21.90 2.97
C GLY A 507 -18.36 20.54 2.52
N SER A 508 -19.62 20.50 2.06
CA SER A 508 -20.25 19.28 1.53
C SER A 508 -19.62 18.74 0.24
N TYR A 509 -18.75 19.52 -0.41
CA TYR A 509 -18.05 19.14 -1.62
C TYR A 509 -16.64 18.59 -1.36
N LEU A 510 -16.18 18.65 -0.11
CA LEU A 510 -14.85 18.23 0.32
C LEU A 510 -14.89 16.87 1.02
N ALA A 511 -13.90 16.02 0.75
CA ALA A 511 -13.65 14.78 1.48
C ALA A 511 -12.15 14.65 1.80
N GLY A 512 -11.81 14.26 3.03
CA GLY A 512 -10.41 14.16 3.45
C GLY A 512 -10.26 13.72 4.89
N ASN A 513 -9.02 13.73 5.37
CA ASN A 513 -8.66 13.34 6.74
C ASN A 513 -8.92 14.49 7.73
N PHE A 514 -10.15 15.01 7.75
CA PHE A 514 -10.56 16.05 8.69
C PHE A 514 -11.98 15.77 9.18
N ASN A 515 -12.24 15.98 10.47
CA ASN A 515 -13.59 16.01 11.00
C ASN A 515 -14.09 17.46 11.04
N LEU A 516 -15.32 17.71 10.59
CA LEU A 516 -15.92 19.06 10.62
C LEU A 516 -15.99 19.66 12.02
N TYR A 517 -16.00 18.82 13.07
CA TYR A 517 -15.98 19.26 14.46
C TYR A 517 -14.60 19.69 14.97
N ASP A 518 -13.52 19.32 14.27
CA ASP A 518 -12.15 19.69 14.62
C ASP A 518 -11.76 21.07 14.06
N LEU A 519 -12.58 21.64 13.16
CA LEU A 519 -12.38 22.98 12.58
C LEU A 519 -12.97 24.08 13.49
N GLN A 520 -12.17 25.14 13.69
CA GLN A 520 -12.54 26.26 14.54
C GLN A 520 -13.56 27.18 13.84
N SER A 521 -14.56 27.65 14.58
CA SER A 521 -15.47 28.69 14.09
C SER A 521 -14.74 30.03 14.08
N CYS A 522 -14.34 30.50 12.90
CA CYS A 522 -13.44 31.66 12.77
C CYS A 522 -14.13 32.99 12.46
N VAL A 523 -15.45 32.98 12.27
CA VAL A 523 -16.21 34.20 11.99
C VAL A 523 -17.07 34.48 13.22
N SER A 524 -16.80 35.59 13.90
CA SER A 524 -17.67 36.08 14.97
C SER A 524 -19.05 36.35 14.38
N ASN A 525 -20.11 35.89 15.06
CA ASN A 525 -21.49 36.30 14.76
C ASN A 525 -21.53 37.82 14.57
N VAL A 526 -21.70 38.27 13.33
CA VAL A 526 -22.25 39.59 13.06
C VAL A 526 -23.75 39.34 12.96
N GLU A 527 -24.50 40.02 13.84
CA GLU A 527 -25.96 40.00 13.97
C GLU A 527 -26.71 40.14 12.63
#